data_AF-A0A8S9PVF4-F1
#
_entry.id   AF-A0A8S9PVF4-F1
#
_cell.length_a   1.000
_cell.length_b   1.000
_cell.length_c   1.000
_cell.angle_alpha   90.00
_cell.angle_beta   90.00
_cell.angle_gamma   90.00
#
_symmetry.space_group_name_H-M   'P 1'
#
loop_
_entity.id
_entity.type
_entity.pdbx_description
1 polymer ?
#
loop_
_entity_poly.entity_id
_entity_poly.type
_entity_poly.pdbx_seq_one_letter_code
_entity_poly.pdbx_strand_id
1 'polypeptide(L)'
;MTCIASAFKAFCLSLLFVAAIASRQINRPKVFNVQRYGAKADGKTDNTKAFTNIWKSACTRKGGNSKIYVPKGTFYLGGVEFVGPCANKIEFAIDGTLLAPSNPRDIKNDTWIQFRYINNLIISGAGTLDGQGKESWPLNDCHKNPSCPKLAMVPLLNSFTYCFLI
;
A
#
# COMPACT_ATOMS: atom_id res chain seq x y z
N MET A 1 -41.87 11.43 -49.25
CA MET A 1 -40.94 12.20 -48.38
C MET A 1 -40.87 11.70 -46.93
N THR A 2 -41.72 10.75 -46.49
CA THR A 2 -41.74 10.21 -45.12
C THR A 2 -40.70 9.11 -44.85
N CYS A 3 -40.18 8.45 -45.89
CA CYS A 3 -39.24 7.32 -45.75
C CYS A 3 -37.83 7.77 -45.27
N ILE A 4 -37.39 8.97 -45.66
CA ILE A 4 -36.07 9.52 -45.30
C ILE A 4 -36.01 9.89 -43.81
N ALA A 5 -37.11 10.42 -43.25
CA ALA A 5 -37.17 10.81 -41.84
C ALA A 5 -37.14 9.62 -40.86
N SER A 6 -37.70 8.47 -41.26
CA SER A 6 -37.67 7.24 -40.45
C SER A 6 -36.28 6.60 -40.39
N ALA A 7 -35.53 6.65 -41.50
CA ALA A 7 -34.15 6.14 -41.56
C ALA A 7 -33.20 6.97 -40.67
N PHE A 8 -33.35 8.31 -40.64
CA PHE A 8 -32.56 9.19 -39.77
C PHE A 8 -32.84 8.95 -38.28
N LYS A 9 -34.09 8.72 -37.88
CA LYS A 9 -34.45 8.41 -36.48
C LYS A 9 -33.87 7.07 -36.02
N ALA A 10 -33.93 6.04 -36.87
CA ALA A 10 -33.36 4.73 -36.57
C ALA A 10 -31.83 4.77 -36.45
N PHE A 11 -31.15 5.56 -37.30
CA PHE A 11 -29.70 5.76 -37.25
C PHE A 11 -29.25 6.55 -36.02
N CYS A 12 -30.00 7.57 -35.59
CA CYS A 12 -29.71 8.29 -34.35
C CYS A 12 -29.92 7.42 -33.10
N LEU A 13 -30.97 6.58 -33.07
CA LEU A 13 -31.23 5.66 -31.96
C LEU A 13 -30.18 4.55 -31.84
N SER A 14 -29.67 4.04 -32.98
CA SER A 14 -28.60 3.04 -32.96
C SER A 14 -27.25 3.63 -32.51
N LEU A 15 -26.91 4.86 -32.92
CA LEU A 15 -25.72 5.59 -32.45
C LEU A 15 -25.74 5.87 -30.93
N LEU A 16 -26.91 6.20 -30.37
CA LEU A 16 -27.07 6.38 -28.92
C LEU A 16 -26.90 5.06 -28.14
N PHE A 17 -27.35 3.94 -28.71
CA PHE A 17 -27.15 2.62 -28.10
C PHE A 17 -25.67 2.19 -28.10
N VAL A 18 -24.93 2.45 -29.18
CA VAL A 18 -23.49 2.15 -29.25
C VAL A 18 -22.68 3.00 -28.27
N ALA A 19 -23.05 4.28 -28.08
CA ALA A 19 -22.41 5.15 -27.09
C ALA A 19 -22.65 4.68 -25.64
N ALA A 20 -23.83 4.13 -25.34
CA ALA A 20 -24.15 3.59 -24.01
C ALA A 20 -23.39 2.29 -23.67
N ILE A 21 -23.05 1.47 -24.68
CA ILE A 21 -22.29 0.22 -24.47
C ILE A 21 -20.78 0.50 -24.30
N ALA A 22 -20.29 1.66 -24.75
CA ALA A 22 -18.87 2.02 -24.72
C ALA A 22 -18.38 2.65 -23.39
N SER A 23 -19.25 2.94 -22.43
CA SER A 23 -18.80 3.45 -21.12
C SER A 23 -18.28 2.32 -20.22
N ARG A 24 -17.13 1.73 -20.56
CA ARG A 24 -16.34 1.00 -19.56
C ARG A 24 -15.92 2.01 -18.51
N GLN A 25 -16.55 1.98 -17.33
CA GLN A 25 -16.05 2.69 -16.15
C GLN A 25 -14.61 2.23 -15.92
N ILE A 26 -13.62 3.05 -16.31
CA ILE A 26 -12.24 2.85 -15.89
C ILE A 26 -12.25 3.07 -14.38
N ASN A 27 -12.38 1.99 -13.62
CA ASN A 27 -12.41 2.03 -12.17
C ASN A 27 -10.99 2.35 -11.68
N ARG A 28 -10.63 3.64 -11.74
CA ARG A 28 -9.34 4.13 -11.25
C ARG A 28 -9.30 3.89 -9.73
N PRO A 29 -8.20 3.32 -9.19
CA PRO A 29 -8.10 3.10 -7.76
C PRO A 29 -8.20 4.44 -7.02
N LYS A 30 -8.90 4.44 -5.88
CA LYS A 30 -8.93 5.62 -5.00
C LYS A 30 -7.57 5.76 -4.34
N VAL A 31 -6.94 6.92 -4.51
CA VAL A 31 -5.63 7.21 -3.93
C VAL A 31 -5.77 7.77 -2.51
N PHE A 32 -5.04 7.17 -1.58
CA PHE A 32 -4.90 7.54 -0.18
C PHE A 32 -3.44 7.95 0.06
N ASN A 33 -3.16 9.26 0.12
CA ASN A 33 -1.81 9.77 0.39
C ASN A 33 -1.56 9.81 1.91
N VAL A 34 -0.47 9.19 2.38
CA VAL A 34 -0.11 9.10 3.81
C VAL A 34 0.02 10.45 4.51
N GLN A 35 0.48 11.49 3.81
CA GLN A 35 0.62 12.83 4.40
C GLN A 35 -0.74 13.45 4.72
N ARG A 36 -1.79 13.13 3.95
CA ARG A 36 -3.17 13.57 4.24
C ARG A 36 -3.76 12.90 5.49
N TYR A 37 -3.10 11.86 5.99
CA TYR A 37 -3.43 11.16 7.24
C TYR A 37 -2.48 11.56 8.39
N GLY A 38 -1.68 12.62 8.20
CA GLY A 38 -0.81 13.17 9.23
C GLY A 38 0.61 12.60 9.25
N ALA A 39 0.99 11.77 8.27
CA ALA A 39 2.36 11.29 8.17
C ALA A 39 3.32 12.45 7.85
N LYS A 40 4.45 12.51 8.55
CA LYS A 40 5.50 13.51 8.38
C LYS A 40 6.77 12.87 7.82
N ALA A 41 7.30 13.49 6.78
CA ALA A 41 8.48 13.02 6.05
C ALA A 41 9.78 13.64 6.60
N ASP A 42 9.96 13.62 7.93
CA ASP A 42 11.08 14.25 8.64
C ASP A 42 12.14 13.25 9.15
N GLY A 43 11.96 11.95 8.88
CA GLY A 43 12.81 10.87 9.36
C GLY A 43 12.83 10.68 10.88
N LYS A 44 11.94 11.34 11.63
CA LYS A 44 11.96 11.38 13.10
C LYS A 44 10.61 11.08 13.73
N THR A 45 9.53 11.62 13.17
CA THR A 45 8.17 11.41 13.66
C THR A 45 7.76 9.97 13.44
N ASP A 46 7.28 9.29 14.49
CA ASP A 46 6.67 7.95 14.35
C ASP A 46 5.34 8.03 13.61
N ASN A 47 5.37 7.53 12.37
CA ASN A 47 4.24 7.56 11.46
C ASN A 47 3.30 6.34 11.61
N THR A 48 3.58 5.42 12.53
CA THR A 48 2.83 4.16 12.70
C THR A 48 1.31 4.41 12.75
N LYS A 49 0.86 5.36 13.57
CA LYS A 49 -0.57 5.71 13.68
C LYS A 49 -1.17 6.22 12.37
N ALA A 50 -0.45 7.07 11.63
CA ALA A 50 -0.92 7.60 10.35
C ALA A 50 -1.07 6.46 9.31
N PHE A 51 -0.10 5.55 9.27
CA PHE A 51 -0.10 4.39 8.37
C PHE A 51 -1.19 3.36 8.73
N THR A 52 -1.43 3.08 10.00
CA THR A 52 -2.53 2.18 10.41
C THR A 52 -3.90 2.79 10.09
N ASN A 53 -4.08 4.10 10.30
CA ASN A 53 -5.35 4.78 10.02
C ASN A 53 -5.68 4.81 8.53
N ILE A 54 -4.69 5.11 7.69
CA ILE A 54 -4.89 5.12 6.23
C ILE A 54 -5.10 3.71 5.69
N TRP A 55 -4.40 2.71 6.24
CA TRP A 55 -4.63 1.31 5.91
C TRP A 55 -6.07 0.89 6.20
N LYS A 56 -6.58 1.17 7.40
CA LYS A 56 -7.97 0.87 7.78
C LYS A 56 -8.98 1.53 6.82
N SER A 57 -8.72 2.78 6.42
CA SER A 57 -9.57 3.52 5.48
C SER A 57 -9.55 2.90 4.09
N ALA A 58 -8.39 2.53 3.59
CA ALA A 58 -8.22 1.92 2.27
C ALA A 58 -8.80 0.49 2.22
N CYS A 59 -8.61 -0.29 3.29
CA CYS A 59 -8.98 -1.69 3.39
C CYS A 59 -10.49 -1.91 3.57
N THR A 60 -11.18 -1.01 4.27
CA THR A 60 -12.64 -1.07 4.45
C THR A 60 -13.44 -0.42 3.33
N ARG A 61 -12.77 0.26 2.38
CA ARG A 61 -13.42 0.93 1.25
C ARG A 61 -14.13 -0.09 0.35
N LYS A 62 -15.42 0.16 0.09
CA LYS A 62 -16.24 -0.59 -0.88
C LYS A 62 -16.28 0.13 -2.24
N GLY A 63 -16.67 -0.59 -3.28
CA GLY A 63 -16.92 0.00 -4.61
C GLY A 63 -15.66 0.27 -5.44
N GLY A 64 -14.56 -0.43 -5.18
CA GLY A 64 -13.39 -0.45 -6.07
C GLY A 64 -12.05 -0.49 -5.33
N ASN A 65 -10.98 -0.62 -6.12
CA ASN A 65 -9.61 -0.77 -5.62
C ASN A 65 -9.12 0.49 -4.88
N SER A 66 -8.13 0.29 -4.02
CA SER A 66 -7.48 1.34 -3.23
C SER A 66 -5.98 1.39 -3.54
N LYS A 67 -5.40 2.58 -3.58
CA LYS A 67 -3.96 2.81 -3.67
C LYS A 67 -3.51 3.65 -2.48
N ILE A 68 -2.71 3.08 -1.59
CA ILE A 68 -2.01 3.83 -0.54
C ILE A 68 -0.72 4.36 -1.14
N TYR A 69 -0.50 5.66 -1.07
CA TYR A 69 0.62 6.35 -1.69
C TYR A 69 1.54 6.99 -0.66
N VAL A 70 2.79 6.55 -0.63
CA VAL A 70 3.89 7.14 0.15
C VAL A 70 4.72 8.00 -0.81
N PRO A 71 4.60 9.34 -0.74
CA PRO A 71 5.34 10.23 -1.63
C PRO A 71 6.84 10.27 -1.26
N LYS A 72 7.63 10.98 -2.05
CA LYS A 72 9.05 11.25 -1.76
C LYS A 72 9.24 11.89 -0.37
N GLY A 73 10.34 11.52 0.29
CA GLY A 73 10.71 11.93 1.64
C GLY A 73 10.92 10.73 2.56
N THR A 74 11.40 10.97 3.80
CA THR A 74 11.75 9.90 4.74
C THR A 74 10.73 9.80 5.86
N PHE A 75 10.07 8.65 5.96
CA PHE A 75 9.04 8.36 6.96
C PHE A 75 9.56 7.33 7.95
N TYR A 76 9.82 7.76 9.19
CA TYR A 76 10.17 6.85 10.27
C TYR A 76 8.95 6.02 10.69
N LEU A 77 9.15 4.71 10.89
CA LEU A 77 8.13 3.76 11.31
C LEU A 77 8.70 2.85 12.41
N GLY A 78 8.18 2.99 13.64
CA GLY A 78 8.57 2.15 14.79
C GLY A 78 8.34 0.66 14.56
N GLY A 79 7.16 0.32 14.10
CA GLY A 79 6.77 -1.04 13.75
C GLY A 79 5.29 -1.06 13.44
N VAL A 80 4.89 -1.62 12.30
CA VAL A 80 3.52 -1.49 11.81
C VAL A 80 2.98 -2.81 11.29
N GLU A 81 1.72 -3.07 11.64
CA GLU A 81 0.96 -4.21 11.15
C GLU A 81 -0.22 -3.71 10.30
N PHE A 82 -0.33 -4.29 9.11
CA PHE A 82 -1.39 -4.07 8.14
C PHE A 82 -2.22 -5.34 8.03
N VAL A 83 -3.43 -5.29 8.60
CA VAL A 83 -4.30 -6.47 8.78
C VAL A 83 -5.50 -6.39 7.85
N GLY A 84 -5.81 -7.51 7.19
CA GLY A 84 -7.05 -7.74 6.45
C GLY A 84 -8.09 -8.56 7.24
N PRO A 85 -9.11 -9.14 6.59
CA PRO A 85 -9.35 -9.12 5.15
C PRO A 85 -9.78 -7.75 4.64
N CYS A 86 -9.30 -7.37 3.46
CA CYS A 86 -9.69 -6.12 2.81
C CYS A 86 -10.81 -6.34 1.81
N ALA A 87 -11.71 -5.35 1.69
CA ALA A 87 -12.89 -5.44 0.84
C ALA A 87 -12.55 -5.45 -0.66
N ASN A 88 -11.40 -4.89 -1.05
CA ASN A 88 -10.93 -4.78 -2.43
C ASN A 88 -9.41 -4.89 -2.47
N LYS A 89 -8.85 -5.02 -3.69
CA LYS A 89 -7.41 -4.98 -3.96
C LYS A 89 -6.79 -3.69 -3.43
N ILE A 90 -5.61 -3.81 -2.80
CA ILE A 90 -4.82 -2.68 -2.34
C ILE A 90 -3.48 -2.65 -3.06
N GLU A 91 -3.13 -1.50 -3.62
CA GLU A 91 -1.77 -1.17 -4.03
C GLU A 91 -1.13 -0.31 -2.93
N PHE A 92 0.00 -0.73 -2.39
CA PHE A 92 0.84 0.03 -1.48
C PHE A 92 2.05 0.55 -2.27
N ALA A 93 1.95 1.78 -2.76
CA ALA A 93 2.94 2.40 -3.62
C ALA A 93 3.89 3.30 -2.83
N ILE A 94 5.18 3.03 -2.92
CA ILE A 94 6.25 3.68 -2.16
C ILE A 94 7.19 4.38 -3.12
N ASP A 95 7.19 5.71 -3.12
CA ASP A 95 8.17 6.55 -3.82
C ASP A 95 9.15 7.25 -2.85
N GLY A 96 8.86 7.24 -1.56
CA GLY A 96 9.74 7.73 -0.50
C GLY A 96 10.58 6.64 0.16
N THR A 97 11.15 6.96 1.31
CA THR A 97 11.89 6.03 2.15
C THR A 97 11.07 5.73 3.39
N LEU A 98 10.77 4.46 3.64
CA LEU A 98 10.35 4.00 4.96
C LEU A 98 11.61 3.66 5.75
N LEU A 99 11.78 4.30 6.90
CA LEU A 99 12.98 4.16 7.74
C LEU A 99 12.62 3.37 9.00
N ALA A 100 13.34 2.26 9.21
CA ALA A 100 13.21 1.44 10.40
C ALA A 100 13.81 2.12 11.64
N PRO A 101 13.52 1.65 12.85
CA PRO A 101 14.26 2.06 14.03
C PRO A 101 15.70 1.57 14.01
N SER A 102 16.62 2.38 14.52
CA SER A 102 17.99 1.95 14.76
C SER A 102 18.11 1.11 16.04
N ASN A 103 17.20 1.33 17.00
CA ASN A 103 17.09 0.54 18.21
C ASN A 103 16.00 -0.55 18.03
N PRO A 104 16.37 -1.84 18.04
CA PRO A 104 15.41 -2.96 17.93
C PRO A 104 14.24 -2.92 18.91
N ARG A 105 14.42 -2.30 20.08
CA ARG A 105 13.35 -2.19 21.10
C ARG A 105 12.18 -1.30 20.68
N ASP A 106 12.37 -0.46 19.68
CA ASP A 106 11.30 0.39 19.13
C ASP A 106 10.39 -0.39 18.17
N ILE A 107 10.81 -1.59 17.75
CA ILE A 107 10.01 -2.55 16.98
C ILE A 107 9.10 -3.30 17.95
N LYS A 108 7.90 -2.74 18.18
CA LYS A 108 6.93 -3.28 19.14
C LYS A 108 6.24 -4.56 18.66
N ASN A 109 6.13 -4.75 17.36
CA ASN A 109 5.55 -5.94 16.74
C ASN A 109 6.60 -7.03 16.54
N ASP A 110 6.21 -8.21 16.07
CA ASP A 110 7.16 -9.30 15.80
C ASP A 110 8.14 -8.97 14.68
N THR A 111 7.75 -8.07 13.78
CA THR A 111 8.60 -7.55 12.70
C THR A 111 8.35 -6.07 12.46
N TRP A 112 9.25 -5.42 11.71
CA TRP A 112 9.16 -4.00 11.42
C TRP A 112 7.92 -3.63 10.59
N ILE A 113 7.69 -4.30 9.46
CA ILE A 113 6.49 -4.11 8.63
C ILE A 113 5.87 -5.48 8.35
N GLN A 114 4.61 -5.64 8.74
CA GLN A 114 3.89 -6.89 8.60
C GLN A 114 2.58 -6.71 7.83
N PHE A 115 2.35 -7.58 6.84
CA PHE A 115 1.11 -7.66 6.07
C PHE A 115 0.42 -9.00 6.35
N ARG A 116 -0.80 -8.98 6.92
CA ARG A 116 -1.50 -10.20 7.39
C ARG A 116 -2.93 -10.33 6.88
N TYR A 117 -3.26 -11.53 6.39
CA TYR A 117 -4.60 -11.92 5.93
C TYR A 117 -5.16 -11.03 4.82
N ILE A 118 -4.31 -10.63 3.87
CA ILE A 118 -4.69 -9.74 2.78
C ILE A 118 -4.72 -10.52 1.49
N ASN A 119 -5.86 -10.48 0.81
CA ASN A 119 -5.99 -10.98 -0.55
C ASN A 119 -5.67 -9.84 -1.53
N ASN A 120 -4.87 -10.11 -2.56
CA ASN A 120 -4.54 -9.16 -3.63
C ASN A 120 -3.87 -7.86 -3.15
N LEU A 121 -2.78 -7.98 -2.40
CA LEU A 121 -1.87 -6.86 -2.12
C LEU A 121 -0.85 -6.72 -3.26
N ILE A 122 -0.63 -5.49 -3.72
CA ILE A 122 0.51 -5.14 -4.57
C ILE A 122 1.38 -4.14 -3.83
N ILE A 123 2.67 -4.39 -3.75
CA ILE A 123 3.67 -3.40 -3.32
C ILE A 123 4.40 -2.91 -4.56
N SER A 124 4.52 -1.60 -4.74
CA SER A 124 5.09 -0.99 -5.95
C SER A 124 5.77 0.34 -5.64
N GLY A 125 6.33 0.99 -6.66
CA GLY A 125 7.02 2.27 -6.55
C GLY A 125 8.54 2.14 -6.59
N ALA A 126 9.23 3.27 -6.67
CA ALA A 126 10.69 3.35 -6.81
C ALA A 126 11.41 3.76 -5.51
N GLY A 127 10.68 3.77 -4.40
CA GLY A 127 11.17 4.15 -3.08
C GLY A 127 12.01 3.08 -2.40
N THR A 128 12.24 3.25 -1.11
CA THR A 128 13.17 2.43 -0.32
C THR A 128 12.55 1.98 0.99
N LEU A 129 12.81 0.72 1.35
CA LEU A 129 12.59 0.20 2.70
C LEU A 129 13.97 0.12 3.38
N ASP A 130 14.31 1.14 4.16
CA ASP A 130 15.58 1.21 4.86
C ASP A 130 15.47 0.53 6.23
N GLY A 131 15.89 -0.74 6.28
CA GLY A 131 15.92 -1.57 7.49
C GLY A 131 17.09 -1.30 8.44
N GLN A 132 17.97 -0.32 8.15
CA GLN A 132 19.17 -0.02 8.96
C GLN A 132 20.03 -1.26 9.28
N GLY A 133 20.33 -2.08 8.26
CA GLY A 133 21.02 -3.36 8.43
C GLY A 133 22.39 -3.25 9.12
N LYS A 134 23.18 -2.22 8.81
CA LYS A 134 24.49 -1.96 9.43
C LYS A 134 24.42 -1.85 10.96
N GLU A 135 23.41 -1.17 11.46
CA GLU A 135 23.18 -1.00 12.91
C GLU A 135 22.48 -2.23 13.51
N SER A 136 21.66 -2.93 12.72
CA SER A 136 20.85 -4.07 13.17
C SER A 136 21.64 -5.38 13.28
N TRP A 137 22.50 -5.72 12.30
CA TRP A 137 23.17 -7.03 12.26
C TRP A 137 24.08 -7.34 13.45
N PRO A 138 24.86 -6.38 14.00
CA PRO A 138 25.68 -6.64 15.19
C PRO A 138 24.86 -7.00 16.44
N LEU A 139 23.56 -6.65 16.45
CA LEU A 139 22.65 -6.94 17.55
C LEU A 139 22.04 -8.35 17.46
N ASN A 140 22.33 -9.12 16.41
CA ASN A 140 21.87 -10.49 16.26
C ASN A 140 22.66 -11.47 17.15
N ASP A 141 22.19 -11.67 18.38
CA ASP A 141 22.77 -12.59 19.36
C ASP A 141 21.90 -13.83 19.63
N CYS A 142 20.96 -14.16 18.73
CA CYS A 142 19.99 -15.26 18.92
C CYS A 142 20.64 -16.64 19.16
N HIS A 143 21.91 -16.81 18.81
CA HIS A 143 22.69 -18.03 19.06
C HIS A 143 23.12 -18.17 20.54
N LYS A 144 23.06 -17.10 21.33
CA LYS A 144 23.42 -17.04 22.76
C LYS A 144 22.25 -16.64 23.64
N ASN A 145 21.34 -15.82 23.13
CA ASN A 145 20.25 -15.22 23.87
C ASN A 145 18.89 -15.78 23.41
N PRO A 146 18.17 -16.55 24.27
CA PRO A 146 16.82 -17.03 23.98
C PRO A 146 15.80 -15.89 23.78
N SER A 147 16.08 -14.69 24.30
CA SER A 147 15.27 -13.48 24.17
C SER A 147 15.95 -12.50 23.20
N CYS A 148 16.16 -12.96 21.97
CA CYS A 148 16.84 -12.22 20.92
C CYS A 148 16.07 -10.95 20.52
N PRO A 149 16.75 -9.82 20.25
CA PRO A 149 16.10 -8.60 19.79
C PRO A 149 15.41 -8.78 18.43
N LYS A 150 14.26 -8.13 18.27
CA LYS A 150 13.51 -8.09 17.01
C LYS A 150 14.19 -7.11 16.06
N LEU A 151 14.83 -7.61 15.01
CA LEU A 151 15.55 -6.77 14.06
C LEU A 151 14.64 -6.35 12.89
N ALA A 152 14.93 -5.20 12.29
CA ALA A 152 14.29 -4.77 11.04
C ALA A 152 14.82 -5.54 9.83
N MET A 153 14.79 -6.87 9.90
CA MET A 153 15.22 -7.75 8.82
C MET A 153 14.00 -8.18 8.02
N VAL A 154 13.99 -7.83 6.72
CA VAL A 154 13.07 -8.25 5.65
C VAL A 154 11.56 -8.16 6.00
N PRO A 155 10.74 -7.39 5.27
CA PRO A 155 9.29 -7.39 5.49
C PRO A 155 8.71 -8.81 5.38
N LEU A 156 7.97 -9.25 6.40
CA LEU A 156 7.29 -10.55 6.34
C LEU A 156 6.03 -10.43 5.47
N LEU A 157 6.10 -11.01 4.28
CA LEU A 157 4.97 -11.15 3.36
C LEU A 157 4.44 -12.58 3.43
N ASN A 158 3.37 -12.80 4.20
CA ASN A 158 2.77 -14.14 4.37
C ASN A 158 1.90 -14.60 3.18
N SER A 159 2.16 -14.09 1.97
CA SER A 159 1.73 -14.64 0.67
C SER A 159 2.31 -13.78 -0.46
N PHE A 160 2.93 -14.44 -1.44
CA PHE A 160 3.49 -13.96 -2.73
C PHE A 160 5.00 -13.67 -2.83
N THR A 161 5.53 -14.25 -3.92
CA THR A 161 6.86 -14.15 -4.52
C THR A 161 7.23 -12.73 -4.89
N TYR A 162 8.20 -12.11 -4.21
CA TYR A 162 9.13 -11.16 -4.83
C TYR A 162 10.51 -11.27 -4.17
N CYS A 163 11.52 -11.33 -5.02
CA CYS A 163 12.94 -11.32 -4.68
C CYS A 163 13.29 -9.94 -4.15
N PHE A 164 13.65 -9.83 -2.87
CA PHE A 164 14.44 -8.70 -2.40
C PHE A 164 15.88 -8.95 -2.87
N LEU A 165 16.36 -8.15 -3.81
CA LEU A 165 17.79 -8.01 -4.05
C LEU A 165 18.36 -7.31 -2.82
N ILE A 166 19.06 -8.08 -2.00
CA ILE A 166 20.06 -7.60 -1.05
C ILE A 166 21.38 -7.46 -1.81
#